data_AF-A0AAV2Z0A5-F1
#
_entry.id   AF-A0AAV2Z0A5-F1
#
_cell.length_a   1.000
_cell.length_b   1.000
_cell.length_c   1.000
_cell.angle_alpha   90.00
_cell.angle_beta   90.00
_cell.angle_gamma   90.00
#
_symmetry.space_group_name_H-M   'P 1'
#
loop_
_entity.id
_entity.type
_entity.pdbx_description
1 polymer ?
#
loop_
_entity_poly.entity_id
_entity_poly.type
_entity_poly.pdbx_seq_one_letter_code
_entity_poly.pdbx_strand_id
1 'polypeptide(L)'
;MNSRQLCKLFYTDLGDGLFQCRKCVNPPVQRRQTAGTGYSNLLSHLSAKHPGYAAEAAEFQTKTVTTLEAYNFIDDVTSNIFDWMDWIVARNLPL
;
A
#
# COMPACT_ATOMS: atom_id res chain seq x y z
N MET A 1 2.88 -9.78 2.33
CA MET A 1 2.86 -8.74 1.28
C MET A 1 3.68 -9.16 0.06
N ASN A 2 3.16 -9.02 -1.17
CA ASN A 2 3.90 -9.29 -2.41
C ASN A 2 4.58 -8.02 -3.00
N SER A 3 5.43 -8.18 -4.02
CA SER A 3 6.18 -7.07 -4.64
C SER A 3 5.31 -5.94 -5.18
N ARG A 4 4.16 -6.26 -5.77
CA ARG A 4 3.18 -5.28 -6.27
C ARG A 4 2.57 -4.46 -5.14
N GLN A 5 2.20 -5.11 -4.03
CA GLN A 5 1.64 -4.43 -2.85
C GLN A 5 2.66 -3.50 -2.20
N LEU A 6 3.92 -3.94 -2.08
CA LEU A 6 5.01 -3.10 -1.58
C LEU A 6 5.21 -1.85 -2.44
N CYS A 7 5.16 -2.00 -3.77
CA CYS A 7 5.30 -0.86 -4.67
C CYS A 7 4.15 0.13 -4.53
N LYS A 8 2.90 -0.35 -4.41
CA LYS A 8 1.74 0.52 -4.12
C LYS A 8 1.86 1.27 -2.78
N LEU A 9 2.49 0.64 -1.79
CA LEU A 9 2.64 1.23 -0.45
C LEU A 9 3.69 2.35 -0.44
N PHE A 10 4.87 2.09 -1.02
CA PHE A 10 6.01 3.00 -0.91
C PHE A 10 6.19 3.96 -2.09
N TYR A 11 5.52 3.73 -3.21
CA TYR A 11 5.66 4.55 -4.40
C TYR A 11 4.36 5.19 -4.84
N THR A 12 4.48 6.39 -5.39
CA THR A 12 3.44 7.04 -6.17
C THR A 12 3.70 6.75 -7.64
N ASP A 13 2.71 6.22 -8.33
CA ASP A 13 2.75 6.04 -9.79
C ASP A 13 2.54 7.40 -10.45
N LEU A 14 3.52 7.84 -11.24
CA LEU A 14 3.47 9.10 -11.98
C LEU A 14 3.02 8.90 -13.43
N GLY A 15 2.70 7.68 -13.84
CA GLY A 15 2.42 7.33 -15.24
C GLY A 15 3.69 6.96 -16.02
N ASP A 16 3.51 6.41 -17.22
CA ASP A 16 4.58 6.03 -18.15
C ASP A 16 5.68 5.14 -17.54
N GLY A 17 5.30 4.30 -16.58
CA GLY A 17 6.22 3.43 -15.84
C GLY A 17 7.17 4.18 -14.90
N LEU A 18 6.90 5.45 -14.56
CA LEU A 18 7.70 6.24 -13.64
C LEU A 18 7.09 6.20 -12.24
N PHE A 19 7.91 5.85 -11.25
CA PHE A 19 7.49 5.72 -9.87
C PHE A 19 8.33 6.60 -8.96
N GLN A 20 7.68 7.38 -8.10
CA GLN A 20 8.35 8.23 -7.12
C GLN A 20 8.27 7.62 -5.72
N CYS A 21 9.41 7.49 -5.05
CA CYS A 21 9.44 7.03 -3.67
C CYS A 21 8.79 8.08 -2.75
N ARG A 22 7.82 7.66 -1.94
CA ARG A 22 7.11 8.55 -0.99
C ARG A 22 7.99 8.96 0.20
N LYS A 23 9.02 8.17 0.52
CA LYS A 23 9.92 8.42 1.65
C LYS A 23 11.11 9.31 1.32
N CYS A 24 11.57 9.29 0.07
CA CYS A 24 12.61 10.20 -0.39
C CYS A 24 11.96 11.54 -0.75
N VAL A 25 11.87 12.44 0.23
CA VAL A 25 11.27 13.78 0.02
C VAL A 25 12.32 14.76 -0.53
N ASN A 26 13.55 14.71 -0.03
CA ASN A 26 14.62 15.62 -0.42
C ASN A 26 16.00 14.92 -0.48
N PRO A 27 16.60 14.70 -1.66
CA PRO A 27 16.00 14.91 -2.99
C PRO A 27 14.94 13.83 -3.30
N PRO A 28 13.90 14.17 -4.10
CA PRO A 28 12.94 13.18 -4.57
C PRO A 28 13.62 12.14 -5.47
N VAL A 29 13.33 10.87 -5.22
CA VAL A 29 13.88 9.76 -6.00
C VAL A 29 12.79 9.14 -6.85
N GLN A 30 13.00 9.19 -8.16
CA GLN A 30 12.13 8.56 -9.16
C GLN A 30 12.85 7.38 -9.81
N ARG A 31 12.08 6.34 -10.15
CA ARG A 31 12.57 5.11 -10.77
C ARG A 31 11.65 4.76 -11.93
N ARG A 32 12.23 4.59 -13.11
CA ARG A 32 11.53 4.11 -14.29
C ARG A 32 11.54 2.59 -14.33
N GLN A 33 10.38 1.98 -14.50
CA GLN A 33 10.22 0.58 -14.84
C GLN A 33 10.15 0.41 -16.35
N THR A 34 10.87 -0.58 -16.85
CA THR A 34 10.75 -1.03 -18.23
C THR A 34 9.65 -2.08 -18.30
N ALA A 35 8.89 -2.10 -19.39
CA ALA A 35 7.89 -3.14 -19.60
C ALA A 35 8.53 -4.54 -19.47
N GLY A 36 7.88 -5.43 -18.71
CA GLY A 36 8.35 -6.81 -18.53
C GLY A 36 9.46 -7.03 -17.48
N THR A 37 10.03 -6.00 -16.85
CA THR A 37 11.11 -6.18 -15.86
C THR A 37 10.64 -6.40 -14.41
N GLY A 38 9.33 -6.30 -14.16
CA GLY A 38 8.75 -6.41 -12.82
C GLY A 38 9.21 -5.29 -11.88
N TYR A 39 9.28 -5.58 -10.58
CA TYR A 39 9.48 -4.59 -9.50
C TYR A 39 10.89 -4.59 -8.87
N SER A 40 11.84 -5.33 -9.44
CA SER A 40 13.17 -5.54 -8.87
C SER A 40 13.94 -4.23 -8.64
N ASN A 41 13.83 -3.27 -9.56
CA ASN A 41 14.44 -1.95 -9.45
C ASN A 41 13.90 -1.12 -8.26
N LEU A 42 12.58 -1.19 -8.02
CA LEU A 42 11.92 -0.49 -6.92
C LEU A 42 12.26 -1.13 -5.58
N LEU A 43 12.26 -2.47 -5.52
CA LEU A 43 12.61 -3.19 -4.30
C LEU A 43 14.10 -3.02 -3.94
N SER A 44 14.99 -2.99 -4.95
CA SER A 44 16.42 -2.72 -4.73
C SER A 44 16.66 -1.31 -4.18
N HIS A 45 15.89 -0.31 -4.62
CA HIS A 45 15.93 1.01 -4.00
C HIS A 45 15.50 0.97 -2.54
N LEU A 46 14.39 0.28 -2.23
CA LEU A 46 13.90 0.16 -0.86
C LEU A 46 14.93 -0.55 0.03
N SER A 47 15.54 -1.66 -0.42
CA SER A 47 16.56 -2.35 0.38
C SER A 47 17.79 -1.48 0.65
N ALA A 48 18.19 -0.64 -0.32
CA ALA A 48 19.38 0.21 -0.20
C ALA A 48 19.15 1.48 0.62
N LYS A 49 17.97 2.10 0.53
CA LYS A 49 17.68 3.41 1.17
C LYS A 49 16.72 3.33 2.36
N HIS A 50 15.96 2.24 2.47
CA HIS A 50 14.95 2.02 3.50
C HIS A 50 15.04 0.58 4.03
N PRO A 51 16.15 0.17 4.69
CA PRO A 51 16.39 -1.23 5.06
C PRO A 51 15.31 -1.87 5.97
N GLY A 52 14.48 -1.06 6.64
CA GLY A 52 13.33 -1.52 7.43
C GLY A 52 11.98 -1.61 6.69
N TYR A 53 11.94 -1.39 5.38
CA TYR A 53 10.67 -1.28 4.64
C TYR A 53 9.80 -2.53 4.75
N ALA A 54 10.40 -3.72 4.88
CA ALA A 54 9.66 -4.98 4.97
C ALA A 54 8.92 -5.12 6.32
N ALA A 55 9.56 -4.70 7.42
CA ALA A 55 8.93 -4.69 8.75
C ALA A 55 7.81 -3.66 8.82
N GLU A 56 8.05 -2.45 8.31
CA GLU A 56 7.03 -1.40 8.22
C GLU A 56 5.84 -1.83 7.35
N ALA A 57 6.10 -2.50 6.24
CA ALA A 57 5.06 -3.06 5.39
C ALA A 57 4.22 -4.13 6.11
N ALA A 58 4.87 -4.97 6.92
CA ALA A 58 4.18 -5.96 7.74
C ALA A 58 3.33 -5.32 8.84
N GLU A 59 3.86 -4.30 9.53
CA GLU A 59 3.11 -3.52 10.53
C GLU A 59 1.94 -2.75 9.91
N PHE A 60 2.13 -2.18 8.72
CA PHE A 60 1.04 -1.55 7.98
C PHE A 60 -0.01 -2.60 7.63
N GLN A 61 0.42 -3.77 7.15
CA GLN A 61 -0.50 -4.85 6.83
C GLN A 61 -1.29 -5.31 8.05
N THR A 62 -0.67 -5.49 9.23
CA THR A 62 -1.41 -5.87 10.46
C THR A 62 -2.40 -4.80 10.91
N LYS A 63 -2.05 -3.51 10.78
CA LYS A 63 -2.96 -2.38 11.09
C LYS A 63 -4.10 -2.21 10.09
N THR A 64 -3.90 -2.62 8.84
CA THR A 64 -4.95 -2.58 7.80
C THR A 64 -5.80 -3.85 7.74
N VAL A 65 -5.28 -4.97 8.25
CA VAL A 65 -5.96 -6.29 8.30
C VAL A 65 -6.70 -6.48 9.63
N THR A 66 -6.78 -5.46 10.50
CA THR A 66 -7.90 -5.37 11.45
C THR A 66 -9.19 -5.14 10.67
N THR A 67 -9.68 -6.21 10.06
CA THR A 67 -11.07 -6.35 9.66
C THR A 67 -11.91 -6.36 10.93
N LEU A 68 -13.18 -6.03 10.78
CA LEU A 68 -14.16 -6.04 11.87
C LEU A 68 -14.15 -7.39 12.63
N GLU A 69 -13.89 -8.50 11.92
CA GLU A 69 -13.72 -9.86 12.46
C GLU A 69 -12.63 -10.00 13.55
N ALA A 70 -11.66 -9.08 13.62
CA ALA A 70 -10.64 -9.08 14.67
C ALA A 70 -11.23 -8.77 16.07
N TYR A 71 -12.44 -8.22 16.13
CA TYR A 71 -13.19 -7.98 17.35
C TYR A 71 -14.29 -9.05 17.44
N ASN A 72 -14.01 -10.13 18.17
CA ASN A 72 -14.86 -11.34 18.28
C ASN A 72 -16.34 -11.12 18.67
N PHE A 73 -16.74 -9.90 19.01
CA PHE A 73 -18.12 -9.54 19.37
C PHE A 73 -18.49 -8.20 18.72
N ILE A 74 -19.00 -8.26 17.50
CA ILE A 74 -19.57 -7.11 16.81
C ILE A 74 -20.99 -7.44 16.43
N ASP A 75 -21.90 -6.50 16.73
CA ASP A 75 -23.32 -6.64 16.40
C ASP A 75 -23.56 -6.41 14.89
N ASP A 76 -24.67 -6.97 14.40
CA ASP A 76 -25.00 -6.94 12.96
C ASP A 76 -25.13 -5.51 12.40
N VAL A 77 -25.51 -4.52 13.22
CA VAL A 77 -25.64 -3.13 12.76
C VAL A 77 -24.26 -2.54 12.50
N THR A 78 -23.32 -2.75 13.43
CA THR A 78 -21.94 -2.31 13.27
C THR A 78 -21.26 -2.98 12.08
N SER A 79 -21.53 -4.27 11.82
CA SER A 79 -21.04 -4.95 10.61
C SER A 79 -21.57 -4.35 9.32
N ASN A 80 -22.89 -4.17 9.23
CA ASN A 80 -23.50 -3.60 8.04
C ASN A 80 -23.01 -2.17 7.74
N ILE A 81 -22.78 -1.35 8.78
CA ILE A 81 -22.24 0.00 8.60
C ILE A 81 -20.81 -0.05 8.07
N PHE A 82 -19.96 -0.92 8.63
CA PHE A 82 -18.59 -1.08 8.17
C PHE A 82 -18.53 -1.57 6.72
N ASP A 83 -19.30 -2.60 6.39
CA ASP A 83 -19.35 -3.17 5.03
C ASP A 83 -19.86 -2.13 4.02
N TRP A 84 -20.82 -1.30 4.41
CA TRP A 84 -21.32 -0.22 3.58
C TRP A 84 -20.26 0.88 3.35
N MET A 85 -19.54 1.30 4.39
CA MET A 85 -18.46 2.27 4.26
C MET A 85 -17.31 1.72 3.41
N ASP A 86 -16.90 0.47 3.63
CA ASP A 86 -15.86 -0.19 2.83
C ASP A 86 -16.28 -0.27 1.36
N TRP A 87 -17.55 -0.59 1.08
CA TRP A 87 -18.09 -0.60 -0.28
C TRP A 87 -18.07 0.78 -0.96
N ILE A 88 -18.41 1.86 -0.23
CA ILE A 88 -18.32 3.24 -0.75
C ILE A 88 -16.88 3.58 -1.10
N VAL A 89 -15.95 3.34 -0.18
CA VAL A 89 -14.51 3.65 -0.35
C VAL A 89 -13.91 2.82 -1.47
N ALA A 90 -14.19 1.51 -1.52
CA ALA A 90 -13.69 0.60 -2.55
C ALA A 90 -14.14 0.98 -3.96
N ARG A 91 -15.30 1.63 -4.09
CA ARG A 91 -15.85 2.10 -5.37
C ARG A 91 -15.63 3.60 -5.62
N ASN A 92 -14.91 4.28 -4.74
CA ASN A 92 -14.64 5.72 -4.81
C ASN A 92 -15.92 6.56 -4.99
N LEU A 93 -16.98 6.18 -4.27
CA LEU A 93 -18.27 6.90 -4.26
C LEU A 93 -18.22 8.06 -3.26
N PRO A 94 -19.02 9.13 -3.48
CA PRO A 94 -19.13 10.22 -2.51
C PRO A 94 -19.76 9.74 -1.19
N LEU A 95 -19.22 10.25 -0.08
CA LEU A 95 -19.73 10.05 1.28
C LEU A 95 -20.87 11.03 1.60
#